data_AF-A0A7K3Y6N3-F1
#
_entry.id   AF-A0A7K3Y6N3-F1
#
_cell.length_a   1.000
_cell.length_b   1.000
_cell.length_c   1.000
_cell.angle_alpha   90.00
_cell.angle_beta   90.00
_cell.angle_gamma   90.00
#
_symmetry.space_group_name_H-M   'P 1'
#
loop_
_entity.id
_entity.type
_entity.pdbx_description
1 polymer ?
#
loop_
_entity_poly.entity_id
_entity_poly.type
_entity_poly.pdbx_seq_one_letter_code
_entity_poly.pdbx_strand_id
1 'polypeptide(L)'
;VLDYNCIKGVVGQFDHQVILNAEDPMVASIEAFHPVITTPGDPTSELIAALIAGMIDAEAKRQGLDARVAKIRVWESTSCYAERTYDRQ
;
A
#
# COMPACT_ATOMS: atom_id res chain seq x y z
N VAL A 1 -13.80 8.30 -11.48
CA VAL A 1 -12.38 8.58 -11.79
C VAL A 1 -11.81 9.37 -10.62
N LEU A 2 -10.59 9.10 -10.17
CA LEU A 2 -9.96 9.73 -9.01
C LEU A 2 -8.81 10.64 -9.47
N ASP A 3 -8.55 11.73 -8.76
CA ASP A 3 -7.41 12.62 -9.03
C ASP A 3 -6.07 11.88 -8.80
N TYR A 4 -5.14 12.01 -9.73
CA TYR A 4 -3.83 11.39 -9.66
C TYR A 4 -3.02 11.82 -8.42
N ASN A 5 -3.19 13.06 -7.95
CA ASN A 5 -2.53 13.55 -6.74
C ASN A 5 -2.95 12.78 -5.49
N CYS A 6 -4.18 12.27 -5.44
CA CYS A 6 -4.64 11.44 -4.32
C CYS A 6 -3.91 10.10 -4.31
N ILE A 7 -3.75 9.49 -5.50
CA ILE A 7 -2.99 8.25 -5.67
C ILE A 7 -1.54 8.47 -5.27
N LYS A 8 -0.91 9.57 -5.72
CA LYS A 8 0.45 9.92 -5.31
C LYS A 8 0.58 10.11 -3.80
N GLY A 9 -0.40 10.75 -3.16
CA GLY A 9 -0.41 10.96 -1.72
C GLY A 9 -0.46 9.66 -0.93
N VAL A 10 -1.21 8.66 -1.40
CA VAL A 10 -1.24 7.32 -0.80
C VAL A 10 0.11 6.62 -0.98
N VAL A 11 0.65 6.58 -2.20
CA VAL A 11 1.91 5.89 -2.48
C VAL A 11 3.09 6.57 -1.78
N GLY A 12 3.09 7.90 -1.69
CA GLY A 12 4.15 8.67 -1.03
C GLY A 12 4.29 8.39 0.45
N GLN A 13 3.29 7.81 1.12
CA GLN A 13 3.43 7.39 2.52
C GLN A 13 4.47 6.27 2.67
N PHE A 14 4.67 5.43 1.65
CA PHE A 14 5.61 4.32 1.69
C PHE A 14 7.04 4.70 1.29
N ASP A 15 7.24 5.91 0.75
CA ASP A 15 8.55 6.34 0.26
C ASP A 15 9.51 6.63 1.42
N HIS A 16 10.76 6.16 1.27
CA HIS A 16 11.81 6.23 2.29
C HIS A 16 11.40 5.67 3.68
N GLN A 17 10.42 4.77 3.73
CA GLN A 17 9.97 4.11 4.96
C GLN A 17 10.50 2.69 5.07
N VAL A 18 10.66 2.23 6.30
CA VAL A 18 10.87 0.81 6.60
C VAL A 18 9.50 0.16 6.74
N ILE A 19 9.24 -0.90 5.97
CA ILE A 19 7.98 -1.65 6.02
C ILE A 19 8.25 -2.99 6.70
N LEU A 20 7.54 -3.28 7.79
CA LEU A 20 7.71 -4.53 8.55
C LEU A 20 6.37 -5.15 8.90
N ASN A 21 6.37 -6.46 9.10
CA ASN A 21 5.25 -7.14 9.73
C ASN A 21 5.08 -6.58 11.15
N ALA A 22 3.84 -6.26 11.55
CA ALA A 22 3.53 -5.77 12.88
C ALA A 22 3.95 -6.74 14.02
N GLU A 23 4.01 -8.04 13.72
CA GLU A 23 4.43 -9.07 14.67
C GLU A 23 5.96 -9.29 14.69
N ASP A 24 6.72 -8.58 13.86
CA ASP A 24 8.18 -8.71 13.81
C ASP A 24 8.82 -8.06 15.07
N PRO A 25 9.61 -8.80 15.87
CA PRO A 25 10.24 -8.28 17.07
C PRO A 25 11.20 -7.10 16.81
N MET A 26 11.64 -6.91 15.56
CA MET A 26 12.48 -5.78 15.17
C MET A 26 11.71 -4.47 15.08
N VAL A 27 10.37 -4.47 14.97
CA VAL A 27 9.56 -3.24 14.88
C VAL A 27 9.90 -2.30 16.01
N ALA A 28 9.82 -2.77 17.26
CA ALA A 28 10.11 -1.96 18.44
C ALA A 28 11.55 -1.43 18.47
N SER A 29 12.50 -2.18 17.90
CA SER A 29 13.90 -1.78 17.86
C SER A 29 14.16 -0.70 16.82
N ILE A 30 13.52 -0.79 15.66
CA ILE A 30 13.73 0.17 14.56
C ILE A 30 12.91 1.44 14.78
N GLU A 31 11.70 1.33 15.31
CA GLU A 31 10.81 2.45 15.59
C GLU A 31 11.42 3.47 16.58
N ALA A 32 12.34 3.01 17.45
CA ALA A 32 13.11 3.88 18.32
C ALA A 32 14.04 4.88 17.57
N PHE A 33 14.36 4.60 16.31
CA PHE A 33 15.30 5.39 15.50
C PHE A 33 14.70 5.96 14.22
N HIS A 34 13.73 5.28 13.61
CA HIS A 34 13.09 5.67 12.36
C HIS A 34 11.62 5.22 12.31
N PRO A 35 10.69 6.01 11.76
CA PRO A 35 9.31 5.58 11.60
C PRO A 35 9.19 4.28 10.79
N VAL A 36 8.36 3.37 11.29
CA VAL A 36 8.09 2.08 10.63
C VAL A 36 6.64 2.03 10.19
N ILE A 37 6.41 1.65 8.94
CA ILE A 37 5.07 1.29 8.46
C ILE A 37 4.88 -0.20 8.74
N THR A 38 3.86 -0.52 9.52
CA THR A 38 3.54 -1.90 9.83
C THR A 38 2.48 -2.46 8.89
N THR A 39 2.66 -3.72 8.50
CA THR A 39 1.69 -4.51 7.75
C THR A 39 1.11 -5.62 8.62
N PRO A 40 -0.14 -6.05 8.43
CA PRO A 40 -0.78 -7.10 9.24
C PRO A 40 -0.22 -8.52 9.01
N GLY A 41 0.83 -8.63 8.20
CA GLY A 41 1.53 -9.86 7.85
C GLY A 41 2.83 -9.49 7.14
N ASP A 42 3.49 -10.46 6.52
CA ASP A 42 4.78 -10.22 5.86
C ASP A 42 4.64 -9.19 4.72
N PRO A 43 5.57 -8.23 4.61
CA PRO A 43 5.48 -7.10 3.67
C PRO A 43 5.84 -7.54 2.24
N THR A 44 5.15 -8.56 1.71
CA THR A 44 5.33 -9.04 0.35
C THR A 44 4.68 -8.08 -0.65
N SER A 45 5.13 -8.14 -1.90
CA SER A 45 4.56 -7.33 -3.00
C SER A 45 3.05 -7.53 -3.15
N GLU A 46 2.52 -8.73 -2.91
CA GLU A 46 1.09 -9.05 -2.98
C GLU A 46 0.28 -8.38 -1.86
N LEU A 47 0.81 -8.38 -0.63
CA LEU A 47 0.15 -7.74 0.50
C LEU A 47 0.19 -6.21 0.35
N ILE A 48 1.34 -5.66 -0.02
CA ILE A 48 1.51 -4.22 -0.28
C ILE A 48 0.55 -3.78 -1.39
N ALA A 49 0.42 -4.54 -2.48
CA ALA A 49 -0.55 -4.25 -3.54
C ALA A 49 -1.99 -4.18 -3.01
N ALA A 50 -2.38 -5.09 -2.12
CA ALA A 50 -3.71 -5.10 -1.51
C ALA A 50 -3.94 -3.89 -0.60
N LEU A 51 -2.95 -3.52 0.21
CA LEU A 51 -3.01 -2.39 1.12
C LEU A 51 -3.12 -1.06 0.36
N ILE A 52 -2.27 -0.84 -0.64
CA ILE A 52 -2.32 0.37 -1.47
C ILE A 52 -3.67 0.50 -2.17
N ALA A 53 -4.20 -0.60 -2.74
CA ALA A 53 -5.51 -0.57 -3.38
C ALA A 53 -6.63 -0.20 -2.38
N GLY A 54 -6.63 -0.81 -1.19
CA GLY A 54 -7.58 -0.50 -0.13
C GLY A 54 -7.49 0.95 0.36
N MET A 55 -6.28 1.51 0.46
CA MET A 55 -6.08 2.92 0.82
C MET A 55 -6.59 3.87 -0.26
N ILE A 56 -6.37 3.58 -1.54
CA ILE A 56 -6.90 4.36 -2.66
C ILE A 56 -8.43 4.34 -2.66
N ASP A 57 -9.04 3.16 -2.47
CA ASP A 57 -10.49 3.01 -2.41
C ASP A 57 -11.10 3.74 -1.21
N ALA A 58 -10.45 3.66 -0.04
CA ALA A 58 -10.87 4.40 1.15
C ALA A 58 -10.80 5.91 0.93
N GLU A 59 -9.75 6.40 0.27
CA GLU A 59 -9.57 7.81 -0.06
C GLU A 59 -10.63 8.30 -1.07
N ALA A 60 -10.93 7.50 -2.10
CA ALA A 60 -12.03 7.78 -3.02
C ALA A 60 -13.38 7.89 -2.29
N LYS A 61 -13.67 6.93 -1.40
CA LYS A 61 -14.89 6.93 -0.58
C LYS A 61 -14.97 8.15 0.34
N ARG A 62 -13.84 8.55 0.95
CA ARG A 62 -13.75 9.74 1.81
C ARG A 62 -14.09 11.03 1.07
N GLN A 63 -13.76 11.09 -0.22
CA GLN A 63 -14.10 12.22 -1.11
C GLN A 63 -15.51 12.12 -1.72
N GLY A 64 -16.29 11.08 -1.38
CA GLY A 64 -17.62 10.86 -1.94
C GLY A 64 -17.61 10.40 -3.41
N LEU A 65 -16.49 9.88 -3.89
CA LEU A 65 -16.34 9.41 -5.27
C LEU A 65 -16.62 7.91 -5.36
N ASP A 66 -17.44 7.51 -6.33
CA ASP A 66 -17.62 6.11 -6.72
C ASP A 66 -16.50 5.68 -7.68
N ALA A 67 -15.28 5.63 -7.15
CA ALA A 67 -14.10 5.15 -7.85
C ALA A 67 -13.48 4.00 -7.05
N ARG A 68 -13.05 2.95 -7.78
CA ARG A 68 -12.37 1.80 -7.20
C ARG A 68 -11.18 1.41 -8.06
N VAL A 69 -10.16 0.85 -7.44
CA VAL A 69 -9.00 0.27 -8.14
C VAL A 69 -9.44 -0.96 -8.90
N ALA A 70 -9.40 -0.90 -10.23
CA ALA A 70 -9.69 -2.07 -11.07
C ALA A 70 -8.49 -3.03 -11.17
N LYS A 71 -7.27 -2.47 -11.11
CA LYS A 71 -6.03 -3.23 -11.25
C LYS A 71 -4.88 -2.49 -10.59
N ILE A 72 -4.01 -3.23 -9.91
CA ILE A 72 -2.77 -2.71 -9.32
C ILE A 72 -1.62 -3.67 -9.57
N ARG A 73 -0.44 -3.10 -9.79
CA ARG A 73 0.82 -3.84 -9.93
C ARG A 73 1.88 -3.19 -9.05
N VAL A 74 2.53 -3.98 -8.21
CA VAL A 74 3.64 -3.56 -7.36
C VAL A 74 4.88 -4.34 -7.78
N TRP A 75 5.93 -3.60 -8.14
CA TRP A 75 7.21 -4.15 -8.56
C TRP A 75 8.21 -4.05 -7.42
N GLU A 76 8.74 -5.18 -6.95
CA GLU A 76 9.87 -5.19 -6.01
C GLU A 76 11.20 -4.90 -6.71
N SER A 77 11.29 -5.29 -7.98
CA SER A 77 12.47 -5.15 -8.82
C SER A 77 12.03 -4.99 -10.28
N THR A 78 12.99 -4.78 -11.19
CA THR A 78 12.68 -4.58 -12.62
C THR A 78 12.09 -5.82 -13.30
N SER A 79 12.23 -7.01 -12.72
CA SER A 79 11.80 -8.28 -13.32
C SER A 79 10.75 -9.04 -12.51
N CYS A 80 10.42 -8.60 -11.29
CA CYS A 80 9.49 -9.29 -10.41
C CYS A 80 8.41 -8.33 -9.90
N TYR A 81 7.15 -8.75 -9.98
CA TYR A 81 6.00 -7.98 -9.52
C TYR A 81 4.87 -8.86 -9.03
N ALA A 82 4.06 -8.29 -8.13
CA ALA A 82 2.75 -8.80 -7.80
C ALA A 82 1.68 -7.99 -8.53
N GLU A 83 0.65 -8.66 -9.01
CA GLU A 83 -0.49 -8.04 -9.68
C GLU A 83 -1.79 -8.52 -9.06
N ARG A 84 -2.72 -7.59 -8.88
CA ARG A 84 -4.09 -7.88 -8.46
C ARG A 84 -5.06 -7.19 -9.40
N THR A 85 -6.09 -7.93 -9.80
CA THR A 85 -7.21 -7.44 -10.59
C THR A 85 -8.46 -7.58 -9.74
N TYR A 86 -9.28 -6.53 -9.71
CA TYR A 86 -10.52 -6.47 -8.95
C TYR A 86 -11.68 -6.37 -9.93
N ASP A 87 -12.47 -7.44 -10.01
CA ASP A 87 -13.70 -7.41 -10.79
C ASP A 87 -14.76 -6.56 -10.10
N ARG A 88 -15.45 -5.73 -10.87
CA ARG A 88 -16.67 -5.06 -10.39
C ARG A 88 -17.78 -6.12 -10.28
N GLN A 89 -17.96 -6.68 -9.10
CA GLN A 89 -19.26 -7.26 -8.71
C GLN A 89 -20.21 -6.15 -8.26
#